data_AF-A0A8S8Y670-F1
#
_entry.id   AF-A0A8S8Y670-F1
#
_cell.length_a   1.000
_cell.length_b   1.000
_cell.length_c   1.000
_cell.angle_alpha   90.00
_cell.angle_beta   90.00
_cell.angle_gamma   90.00
#
_symmetry.space_group_name_H-M   'P 1'
#
loop_
_entity.id
_entity.type
_entity.pdbx_description
1 polymer ?
#
loop_
_entity_poly.entity_id
_entity_poly.type
_entity_poly.pdbx_seq_one_letter_code
_entity_poly.pdbx_strand_id
1 'polypeptide(L)'
;MRKPLTVEKRRDGMLMVKISTAGTTAIPVVLLMRALGVENDQNIFQAIAGNTDSFKYIVANINEVNDNEEYKVVTTEESHQWLEKKFAAGQQKEYREARVSQLLDRELLPHLGDQVEDREKKAIYLGRIVRQVLEMAIEGRDPNDKDHYANKRVRLAGTSSRTCSASLRANSLGTSSTNLSDTTIESGSSRSPPASAPMSSPARSCTPCYR
;
A
#
# COMPACT_ATOMS: atom_id res chain seq x y z
N MET A 1 7.11 -10.63 2.96
CA MET A 1 7.59 -9.95 4.19
C MET A 1 6.39 -9.37 4.93
N ARG A 2 6.37 -9.34 6.27
CA ARG A 2 5.29 -8.68 7.03
C ARG A 2 5.56 -7.19 7.08
N LYS A 3 4.60 -6.36 6.67
CA LYS A 3 4.66 -4.90 6.83
C LYS A 3 3.97 -4.53 8.15
N PRO A 4 4.57 -3.67 8.98
CA PRO A 4 3.94 -3.22 10.22
C PRO A 4 2.75 -2.31 9.88
N LEU A 5 1.64 -2.54 10.58
CA LEU A 5 0.46 -1.69 10.59
C LEU A 5 0.30 -1.16 12.01
N THR A 6 0.16 0.15 12.16
CA THR A 6 -0.04 0.77 13.47
C THR A 6 -1.44 1.34 13.54
N VAL A 7 -2.19 0.96 14.58
CA VAL A 7 -3.51 1.52 14.90
C VAL A 7 -3.37 2.30 16.19
N GLU A 8 -3.79 3.56 16.16
CA GLU A 8 -3.72 4.48 17.30
C GLU A 8 -5.11 5.00 17.65
N LYS A 9 -5.43 4.98 18.94
CA LYS A 9 -6.59 5.70 19.49
C LYS A 9 -6.13 7.09 19.92
N ARG A 10 -6.73 8.15 19.37
CA ARG A 10 -6.50 9.53 19.83
C ARG A 10 -7.27 9.80 21.13
N ARG A 11 -6.85 10.83 21.87
CA ARG A 11 -7.56 11.30 23.08
C ARG A 11 -9.01 11.68 22.79
N ASP A 12 -9.25 12.14 21.56
CA ASP A 12 -10.57 12.52 21.04
C ASP A 12 -11.51 11.30 20.87
N GLY A 13 -11.02 10.07 21.03
CA GLY A 13 -11.80 8.84 20.81
C GLY A 13 -11.70 8.31 19.37
N MET A 14 -11.20 9.13 18.44
CA MET A 14 -10.99 8.74 17.04
C MET A 14 -9.97 7.61 16.87
N LEU A 15 -10.30 6.67 15.99
CA LEU A 15 -9.46 5.53 15.62
C LEU A 15 -8.76 5.78 14.30
N MET A 16 -7.43 5.83 14.34
CA MET A 16 -6.57 6.15 13.21
C MET A 16 -5.66 4.98 12.87
N VAL A 17 -5.49 4.73 11.57
CA VAL A 17 -4.57 3.73 11.02
C VAL A 17 -3.42 4.45 10.32
N LYS A 18 -2.19 4.03 10.61
CA LYS A 18 -0.97 4.47 9.93
C LYS A 18 -0.36 3.30 9.18
N ILE A 19 -0.19 3.47 7.87
CA ILE A 19 0.45 2.48 6.99
C ILE A 19 1.89 2.92 6.75
N SER A 20 2.88 2.14 7.20
CA SER A 20 4.29 2.54 7.13
C SER A 20 4.81 2.81 5.72
N THR A 21 4.21 2.23 4.69
CA THR A 21 4.65 2.39 3.30
C THR A 21 3.94 3.54 2.56
N ALA A 22 2.82 4.03 3.08
CA ALA A 22 2.00 5.04 2.42
C ALA A 22 2.28 6.47 2.92
N GLY A 23 3.18 6.62 3.90
CA GLY A 23 3.54 7.90 4.51
C GLY A 23 2.97 8.04 5.92
N THR A 24 3.25 9.19 6.55
CA THR A 24 2.85 9.53 7.93
C THR A 24 1.37 9.91 8.07
N THR A 25 0.59 9.78 7.00
CA THR A 25 -0.82 10.18 6.98
C THR A 25 -1.65 9.21 7.82
N ALA A 26 -2.37 9.78 8.78
CA ALA A 26 -3.34 9.05 9.58
C ALA A 26 -4.66 8.93 8.81
N ILE A 27 -5.16 7.72 8.65
CA ILE A 27 -6.42 7.43 7.95
C ILE A 27 -7.44 6.93 8.98
N PRO A 28 -8.66 7.48 9.04
CA PRO A 28 -9.70 6.93 9.90
C PRO A 28 -10.01 5.48 9.54
N VAL A 29 -10.16 4.62 10.55
CA VAL A 29 -10.49 3.20 10.39
C VAL A 29 -11.74 2.99 9.53
N VAL A 30 -12.79 3.78 9.76
CA VAL A 30 -14.08 3.65 9.06
C VAL A 30 -13.93 3.85 7.56
N LEU A 31 -13.14 4.86 7.16
CA LEU A 31 -12.87 5.13 5.75
C LEU A 31 -12.11 3.98 5.08
N LEU A 32 -11.13 3.42 5.80
CA LEU A 32 -10.36 2.28 5.30
C LEU A 32 -11.22 1.02 5.14
N MET A 33 -12.16 0.79 6.06
CA MET A 33 -13.11 -0.33 5.99
C MET A 33 -14.07 -0.19 4.79
N ARG A 34 -14.56 1.02 4.52
CA ARG A 34 -15.40 1.31 3.35
C ARG A 34 -14.64 1.12 2.03
N ALA A 35 -13.36 1.52 1.98
CA ALA A 35 -12.49 1.30 0.82
C ALA A 35 -12.17 -0.18 0.56
N LEU A 36 -12.29 -1.05 1.57
CA LEU A 36 -12.09 -2.50 1.43
C LEU A 36 -13.36 -3.26 0.99
N GLY A 37 -14.49 -2.56 0.82
CA GLY A 37 -15.75 -3.14 0.34
C GLY A 37 -16.81 -3.38 1.42
N VAL A 38 -16.59 -2.90 2.65
CA VAL A 38 -17.63 -2.95 3.71
C VAL A 38 -18.37 -1.62 3.75
N GLU A 39 -19.41 -1.48 2.93
CA GLU A 39 -20.23 -0.27 2.87
C GLU A 39 -21.27 -0.21 3.99
N ASN A 40 -21.78 -1.37 4.41
CA ASN A 40 -22.80 -1.45 5.45
C ASN A 40 -22.22 -1.09 6.82
N ASP A 41 -22.72 -0.02 7.43
CA ASP A 41 -22.33 0.39 8.78
C ASP A 41 -22.56 -0.72 9.80
N GLN A 42 -23.65 -1.49 9.66
CA GLN A 42 -23.94 -2.64 10.52
C GLN A 42 -22.82 -3.69 10.48
N ASN A 43 -22.23 -3.92 9.30
CA ASN A 43 -21.13 -4.87 9.15
C ASN A 43 -19.83 -4.30 9.76
N ILE A 44 -19.60 -3.00 9.65
CA ILE A 44 -18.47 -2.32 10.32
C ILE A 44 -18.62 -2.45 11.84
N PHE A 45 -19.82 -2.20 12.37
CA PHE A 45 -20.14 -2.38 13.77
C PHE A 45 -19.89 -3.83 14.21
N GLN A 46 -20.40 -4.81 13.48
CA GLN A 46 -20.25 -6.22 13.82
C GLN A 46 -18.79 -6.69 13.76
N ALA A 47 -17.99 -6.18 12.80
CA ALA A 47 -16.59 -6.54 12.68
C ALA A 47 -15.73 -6.04 13.86
N ILE A 48 -16.13 -4.92 14.48
CA ILE A 48 -15.44 -4.32 15.63
C ILE A 48 -16.08 -4.75 16.96
N ALA A 49 -17.35 -5.15 16.95
CA ALA A 49 -18.13 -5.51 18.13
C ALA A 49 -17.43 -6.56 19.00
N GLY A 50 -17.36 -6.27 20.30
CA GLY A 50 -16.73 -7.16 21.27
C GLY A 50 -17.35 -7.01 22.65
N ASN A 51 -16.98 -5.94 23.35
CA ASN A 51 -17.52 -5.62 24.67
C ASN A 51 -18.61 -4.54 24.56
N THR A 52 -19.54 -4.51 25.52
CA THR A 52 -20.65 -3.55 25.57
C THR A 52 -20.18 -2.10 25.66
N ASP A 53 -19.03 -1.85 26.29
CA ASP A 53 -18.46 -0.50 26.41
C ASP A 53 -17.75 -0.02 25.13
N SER A 54 -17.24 -0.95 24.32
CA SER A 54 -16.65 -0.62 23.02
C SER A 54 -17.67 -0.01 22.06
N PHE A 55 -18.96 -0.34 22.20
CA PHE A 55 -20.02 0.20 21.35
C PHE A 55 -20.12 1.73 21.42
N LYS A 56 -19.96 2.31 22.61
CA LYS A 56 -20.05 3.77 22.80
C LYS A 56 -18.99 4.51 21.97
N TYR A 57 -17.76 3.99 21.95
CA TYR A 57 -16.66 4.57 21.18
C TYR A 57 -16.85 4.44 19.67
N ILE A 58 -17.40 3.32 19.20
CA ILE A 58 -17.62 3.09 17.76
C ILE A 58 -18.72 4.02 17.24
N VAL A 59 -19.84 4.13 17.97
CA VAL A 59 -20.94 5.04 17.59
C VAL A 59 -20.45 6.49 17.55
N ALA A 60 -19.69 6.93 18.55
CA ALA A 60 -19.10 8.26 18.54
C ALA A 60 -18.20 8.48 17.32
N ASN A 61 -17.35 7.50 16.98
CA ASN A 61 -16.45 7.61 15.84
C ASN A 61 -17.18 7.62 14.48
N ILE A 62 -18.29 6.90 14.32
CA ILE A 62 -19.10 6.96 13.09
C ILE A 62 -19.79 8.30 12.95
N ASN A 63 -20.33 8.84 14.04
CA ASN A 63 -20.94 10.17 14.04
C ASN A 63 -19.91 11.25 13.69
N GLU A 64 -18.74 11.24 14.34
CA GLU A 64 -17.67 12.22 14.05
C GLU A 64 -17.14 12.15 12.61
N VAL A 65 -17.06 10.95 12.02
CA VAL A 65 -16.69 10.77 10.61
C VAL A 65 -17.76 11.32 9.67
N ASN A 66 -19.04 11.17 10.02
CA ASN A 66 -20.16 11.68 9.24
C ASN A 66 -20.36 13.19 9.39
N ASP A 67 -20.04 13.75 10.56
CA ASP A 67 -20.17 15.18 10.89
C ASP A 67 -19.03 16.01 10.27
N ASN A 68 -17.86 15.41 10.02
CA ASN A 68 -16.78 16.07 9.29
C ASN A 68 -17.03 16.06 7.78
N GLU A 69 -17.15 17.24 7.18
CA GLU A 69 -17.33 17.40 5.73
C GLU A 69 -16.17 16.79 4.91
N GLU A 70 -14.96 16.68 5.49
CA GLU A 70 -13.80 16.09 4.81
C GLU A 70 -13.82 14.55 4.74
N TYR A 71 -14.55 13.88 5.64
CA TYR A 71 -14.57 12.41 5.76
C TYR A 71 -15.93 11.78 5.42
N LYS A 72 -16.92 12.59 5.06
CA LYS A 72 -18.25 12.13 4.67
C LYS A 72 -18.21 11.40 3.34
N VAL A 73 -18.00 10.10 3.43
CA VAL A 73 -17.85 9.20 2.29
C VAL A 73 -18.80 8.03 2.48
N VAL A 74 -19.82 7.91 1.63
CA VAL A 74 -20.86 6.88 1.79
C VAL A 74 -20.57 5.67 0.92
N THR A 75 -19.91 5.86 -0.22
CA THR A 75 -19.64 4.80 -1.20
C THR A 75 -18.18 4.33 -1.22
N THR A 76 -17.94 3.11 -1.69
CA THR A 76 -16.57 2.60 -1.91
C THR A 76 -15.81 3.46 -2.93
N GLU A 77 -16.47 3.95 -3.99
CA GLU A 77 -15.83 4.81 -5.00
C GLU A 77 -15.37 6.15 -4.45
N GLU A 78 -16.20 6.82 -3.64
CA GLU A 78 -15.82 8.04 -2.94
C GLU A 78 -14.65 7.80 -1.97
N SER A 79 -14.58 6.61 -1.35
CA SER A 79 -13.47 6.23 -0.48
C SER A 79 -12.16 6.15 -1.27
N HIS A 80 -12.19 5.58 -2.47
CA HIS A 80 -11.03 5.55 -3.37
C HIS A 80 -10.61 6.97 -3.79
N GLN A 81 -11.56 7.83 -4.18
CA GLN A 81 -11.26 9.21 -4.55
C GLN A 81 -10.64 10.02 -3.40
N TRP A 82 -11.07 9.77 -2.17
CA TRP A 82 -10.46 10.39 -0.99
C TRP A 82 -9.01 9.94 -0.80
N LEU A 83 -8.75 8.63 -0.93
CA LEU A 83 -7.40 8.06 -0.85
C LEU A 83 -6.51 8.62 -1.96
N GLU A 84 -7.03 8.76 -3.18
CA GLU A 84 -6.30 9.35 -4.33
C GLU A 84 -5.85 10.78 -4.05
N LYS A 85 -6.73 11.62 -3.48
CA LYS A 85 -6.41 13.01 -3.12
C LYS A 85 -5.28 13.07 -2.09
N LYS A 86 -5.24 12.13 -1.14
CA LYS A 86 -4.24 12.12 -0.06
C LYS A 86 -2.88 11.55 -0.48
N PHE A 87 -2.83 10.55 -1.37
CA PHE A 87 -1.57 9.88 -1.70
C PHE A 87 -0.84 10.43 -2.93
N ALA A 88 -1.57 10.97 -3.91
CA ALA A 88 -1.00 11.28 -5.22
C ALA A 88 -1.47 12.64 -5.76
N ALA A 89 -1.38 13.68 -4.92
CA ALA A 89 -1.63 15.05 -5.36
C ALA A 89 -0.74 15.40 -6.57
N GLY A 90 -1.36 15.75 -7.70
CA GLY A 90 -0.67 16.24 -8.91
C GLY A 90 -0.36 15.20 -9.99
N GLN A 91 -0.65 13.91 -9.81
CA GLN A 91 -0.45 12.86 -10.83
C GLN A 91 -1.65 12.70 -11.78
N GLN A 92 -1.52 12.00 -12.91
CA GLN A 92 -2.66 11.68 -13.79
C GLN A 92 -3.63 10.71 -13.10
N LYS A 93 -4.95 10.85 -13.32
CA LYS A 93 -6.03 10.13 -12.61
C LYS A 93 -5.81 8.60 -12.57
N GLU A 94 -5.49 8.02 -13.71
CA GLU A 94 -5.34 6.58 -13.88
C GLU A 94 -4.14 6.00 -13.10
N TYR A 95 -3.06 6.77 -12.98
CA TYR A 95 -1.93 6.40 -12.13
C TYR A 95 -2.32 6.43 -10.64
N ARG A 96 -3.23 7.32 -10.22
CA ARG A 96 -3.70 7.40 -8.83
C ARG A 96 -4.57 6.19 -8.48
N GLU A 97 -5.51 5.83 -9.34
CA GLU A 97 -6.41 4.68 -9.15
C GLU A 97 -5.62 3.37 -9.04
N ALA A 98 -4.66 3.16 -9.95
CA ALA A 98 -3.76 2.01 -9.91
C ALA A 98 -2.90 1.99 -8.63
N ARG A 99 -2.43 3.15 -8.17
CA ARG A 99 -1.61 3.25 -6.95
C ARG A 99 -2.41 2.93 -5.69
N VAL A 100 -3.66 3.39 -5.59
CA VAL A 100 -4.55 3.10 -4.46
C VAL A 100 -4.93 1.62 -4.45
N SER A 101 -5.24 1.03 -5.60
CA SER A 101 -5.52 -0.41 -5.70
C SER A 101 -4.31 -1.24 -5.24
N GLN A 102 -3.10 -0.88 -5.70
CA GLN A 102 -1.87 -1.54 -5.25
C GLN A 102 -1.60 -1.35 -3.76
N LEU A 103 -1.96 -0.20 -3.18
CA LEU A 103 -1.87 0.06 -1.74
C LEU A 103 -2.77 -0.91 -0.96
N LEU A 104 -4.03 -1.05 -1.37
CA LEU A 104 -4.98 -1.95 -0.68
C LEU A 104 -4.58 -3.42 -0.79
N ASP A 105 -4.00 -3.82 -1.92
CA ASP A 105 -3.67 -5.22 -2.16
C ASP A 105 -2.30 -5.62 -1.59
N ARG A 106 -1.24 -4.84 -1.87
CA ARG A 106 0.16 -5.18 -1.54
C ARG A 106 0.71 -4.57 -0.26
N GLU A 107 0.10 -3.49 0.22
CA GLU A 107 0.56 -2.80 1.44
C GLU A 107 -0.25 -3.22 2.66
N LEU A 108 -1.57 -3.33 2.51
CA LEU A 108 -2.43 -3.83 3.57
C LEU A 108 -2.34 -5.35 3.70
N LEU A 109 -1.69 -5.79 4.78
CA LEU A 109 -1.70 -7.17 5.28
C LEU A 109 -1.40 -8.22 4.17
N PRO A 110 -0.20 -8.20 3.56
CA PRO A 110 0.15 -9.10 2.44
C PRO A 110 0.26 -10.59 2.82
N HIS A 111 -0.07 -10.95 4.06
CA HIS A 111 -0.07 -12.34 4.53
C HIS A 111 -1.45 -13.00 4.43
N LEU A 112 -2.50 -12.21 4.21
CA LEU A 112 -3.86 -12.71 4.11
C LEU A 112 -4.27 -13.00 2.67
N GLY A 113 -3.71 -12.24 1.72
CA GLY A 113 -3.93 -12.41 0.28
C GLY A 113 -3.62 -11.13 -0.50
N ASP A 114 -3.33 -11.29 -1.79
CA ASP A 114 -3.06 -10.19 -2.72
C ASP A 114 -4.21 -9.99 -3.73
N GLN A 115 -5.25 -10.81 -3.66
CA GLN A 115 -6.40 -10.77 -4.57
C GLN A 115 -7.51 -9.86 -4.07
N VAL A 116 -8.34 -9.38 -5.00
CA VAL A 116 -9.50 -8.51 -4.71
C VAL A 116 -10.52 -9.22 -3.81
N GLU A 117 -10.72 -10.53 -3.97
CA GLU A 117 -11.61 -11.35 -3.15
C GLU A 117 -11.19 -11.40 -1.67
N ASP A 118 -9.90 -11.22 -1.39
CA ASP A 118 -9.37 -11.25 -0.02
C ASP A 118 -9.55 -9.92 0.72
N ARG A 119 -10.08 -8.87 0.05
CA ARG A 119 -10.29 -7.54 0.67
C ARG A 119 -11.30 -7.58 1.82
N GLU A 120 -12.35 -8.38 1.70
CA GLU A 120 -13.33 -8.56 2.78
C GLU A 120 -12.69 -9.19 4.02
N LYS A 121 -11.84 -10.20 3.83
CA LYS A 121 -11.10 -10.86 4.92
C LYS A 121 -10.16 -9.87 5.60
N LYS A 122 -9.52 -8.98 4.84
CA LYS A 122 -8.66 -7.90 5.37
C LYS A 122 -9.46 -6.93 6.23
N ALA A 123 -10.66 -6.55 5.80
CA ALA A 123 -11.55 -5.69 6.58
C ALA A 123 -11.92 -6.33 7.93
N ILE A 124 -12.33 -7.60 7.92
CA ILE A 124 -12.64 -8.34 9.16
C ILE A 124 -11.42 -8.40 10.09
N TYR A 125 -10.23 -8.65 9.54
CA TYR A 125 -9.00 -8.69 10.33
C TYR A 125 -8.65 -7.32 10.93
N LEU A 126 -8.86 -6.23 10.18
CA LEU A 126 -8.68 -4.87 10.67
C LEU A 126 -9.64 -4.56 11.83
N GLY A 127 -10.91 -4.97 11.72
CA GLY A 127 -11.89 -4.88 12.80
C GLY A 127 -11.43 -5.60 14.08
N ARG A 128 -10.82 -6.79 13.95
CA ARG A 128 -10.25 -7.53 15.09
C ARG A 128 -9.09 -6.79 15.76
N ILE A 129 -8.21 -6.14 14.99
CA ILE A 129 -7.10 -5.34 15.56
C ILE A 129 -7.68 -4.16 16.35
N VAL A 130 -8.64 -3.46 15.76
CA VAL A 130 -9.29 -2.30 16.39
C VAL A 130 -10.00 -2.70 17.68
N ARG A 131 -10.68 -3.84 17.67
CA ARG A 131 -11.30 -4.42 18.87
C ARG A 131 -10.28 -4.63 19.99
N GLN A 132 -9.11 -5.21 19.70
CA GLN A 132 -8.05 -5.38 20.70
C GLN A 132 -7.54 -4.04 21.24
N VAL A 133 -7.42 -3.02 20.40
CA VAL A 133 -7.02 -1.66 20.83
C VAL A 133 -8.07 -1.04 21.76
N LEU A 134 -9.35 -1.23 21.47
CA LEU A 134 -10.43 -0.75 22.32
C LEU A 134 -10.48 -1.50 23.66
N GLU A 135 -10.33 -2.82 23.64
CA GLU A 135 -10.27 -3.66 24.84
C GLU A 135 -9.10 -3.24 25.75
N MET A 136 -7.91 -3.01 25.19
CA MET A 136 -6.76 -2.47 25.95
C MET A 136 -7.06 -1.12 26.59
N ALA A 137 -7.78 -0.23 25.88
CA ALA A 137 -8.09 1.09 26.38
C ALA A 137 -9.15 1.11 27.51
N ILE A 138 -10.03 0.10 27.56
CA ILE A 138 -11.11 -0.01 28.55
C ILE A 138 -10.69 -0.84 29.75
N GLU A 139 -10.14 -2.03 29.51
CA GLU A 139 -9.78 -2.99 30.56
C GLU A 139 -8.45 -2.62 31.25
N GLY A 140 -7.70 -1.65 30.70
CA GLY A 140 -6.36 -1.33 31.20
C GLY A 140 -5.42 -2.53 31.13
N ARG A 141 -5.69 -3.48 30.23
CA ARG A 141 -4.86 -4.66 30.05
C ARG A 141 -3.45 -4.23 29.68
N ASP A 142 -2.45 -4.84 30.31
CA ASP A 142 -1.05 -4.52 30.03
C ASP A 142 -0.77 -4.62 28.53
N PRO A 143 -0.06 -3.63 27.96
CA PRO A 143 0.34 -3.66 26.56
C PRO A 143 1.09 -4.96 26.30
N ASN A 144 0.72 -5.65 25.21
CA ASN A 144 1.27 -6.97 24.89
C ASN A 144 2.81 -6.91 24.92
N ASP A 145 3.42 -7.61 25.89
CA ASP A 145 4.85 -7.53 26.13
C ASP A 145 5.59 -8.10 24.92
N LYS A 146 6.26 -7.20 24.19
CA LYS A 146 7.00 -7.52 22.97
C LYS A 146 8.21 -8.41 23.26
N ASP A 147 8.66 -8.44 24.52
CA ASP A 147 9.80 -9.22 24.98
C ASP A 147 9.41 -10.58 25.59
N HIS A 148 8.10 -10.87 25.65
CA HIS A 148 7.66 -12.20 26.04
C HIS A 148 8.19 -13.25 25.04
N TYR A 149 8.93 -14.23 25.56
CA TYR A 149 9.69 -15.19 24.75
C TYR A 149 8.81 -15.94 23.73
N ALA A 150 7.52 -16.14 24.03
CA ALA A 150 6.55 -16.75 23.12
C ALA A 150 6.36 -15.99 21.79
N ASN A 151 6.56 -14.66 21.79
CA ASN A 151 6.39 -13.80 20.61
C ASN A 151 7.70 -13.63 19.82
N LYS A 152 8.86 -13.94 20.43
CA LYS A 152 10.17 -13.78 19.80
C LYS A 152 10.49 -14.99 18.89
N ARG A 153 10.45 -14.76 17.59
CA ARG A 153 10.84 -15.78 16.59
C ARG A 153 12.37 -15.84 16.50
N VAL A 154 13.00 -16.81 17.15
CA VAL A 154 14.45 -17.05 17.02
C VAL A 154 14.77 -17.53 15.61
N ARG A 155 15.61 -16.78 14.89
CA ARG A 155 16.13 -17.18 13.58
C ARG A 155 17.43 -17.95 13.81
N LEU A 156 17.42 -19.26 13.52
CA LEU A 156 18.62 -20.10 13.54
C LEU A 156 19.47 -19.84 12.29
N ALA A 157 20.80 -19.95 12.42
CA ALA A 157 21.79 -19.62 11.39
C ALA A 157 21.57 -20.32 10.02
N GLY A 158 20.89 -21.48 10.01
CA GLY A 158 20.53 -22.18 8.76
C GLY A 158 19.46 -21.48 7.91
N THR A 159 18.60 -20.66 8.51
CA THR A 159 17.57 -19.90 7.78
C THR A 159 18.10 -18.60 7.16
N SER A 160 19.16 -18.03 7.74
CA SER A 160 19.82 -16.83 7.23
C SER A 160 20.59 -17.11 5.93
N SER A 161 21.29 -18.25 5.81
CA SER A 161 22.08 -18.54 4.59
C SER A 161 21.20 -18.77 3.34
N ARG A 162 20.04 -19.43 3.50
CA ARG A 162 19.07 -19.65 2.40
C ARG A 162 18.40 -18.37 1.94
N THR A 163 18.08 -17.46 2.86
CA THR A 163 17.44 -16.19 2.50
C THR A 163 18.45 -15.23 1.86
N CYS A 164 19.72 -15.26 2.29
CA CYS A 164 20.79 -14.45 1.72
C CYS A 164 21.09 -14.85 0.26
N SER A 165 21.18 -16.16 -0.03
CA SER A 165 21.42 -16.64 -1.40
C SER A 165 20.25 -16.43 -2.36
N ALA A 166 19.01 -16.36 -1.86
CA ALA A 166 17.83 -15.99 -2.66
C ALA A 166 17.77 -14.48 -2.95
N SER A 167 18.10 -13.63 -1.95
CA SER A 167 18.12 -12.18 -2.13
C SER A 167 19.27 -11.71 -3.03
N LEU A 168 20.44 -12.36 -2.97
CA LEU A 168 21.58 -12.07 -3.85
C LEU A 168 21.31 -12.48 -5.31
N ARG A 169 20.61 -13.60 -5.56
CA ARG A 169 20.26 -14.05 -6.92
C ARG A 169 19.19 -13.19 -7.59
N ALA A 170 18.22 -12.68 -6.82
CA ALA A 170 17.19 -11.81 -7.37
C ALA A 170 17.75 -10.46 -7.86
N ASN A 171 18.84 -9.97 -7.26
CA ASN A 171 19.48 -8.72 -7.66
C ASN A 171 20.46 -8.89 -8.84
N SER A 172 21.00 -10.09 -9.07
CA SER A 172 21.96 -10.34 -10.16
C SER A 172 21.32 -10.79 -11.48
N LEU A 173 20.04 -11.18 -11.49
CA LEU A 173 19.35 -11.71 -12.68
C LEU A 173 18.41 -10.71 -13.36
N GLY A 174 18.37 -9.45 -12.90
CA GLY A 174 17.48 -8.41 -13.44
C GLY A 174 18.07 -7.53 -14.56
N THR A 175 19.33 -7.71 -14.95
CA THR A 175 20.00 -6.80 -15.91
C THR A 175 20.96 -7.54 -16.85
N SER A 176 20.47 -8.48 -17.66
CA SER A 176 21.17 -8.89 -18.91
C SER A 176 20.44 -10.05 -19.61
N SER A 177 19.42 -9.77 -20.43
CA SER A 177 19.09 -10.63 -21.59
C SER A 177 18.03 -9.99 -22.50
N THR A 178 18.43 -9.01 -23.27
CA THR A 178 17.94 -8.85 -24.65
C THR A 178 19.05 -8.18 -25.43
N ASN A 179 19.89 -8.99 -26.08
CA ASN A 179 20.42 -8.73 -27.42
C ASN A 179 21.41 -9.83 -27.83
N LEU A 180 21.24 -10.27 -29.08
CA LEU A 180 22.09 -11.11 -29.92
C LEU A 180 22.09 -12.62 -29.67
N SER A 181 21.45 -13.34 -30.60
CA SER A 181 22.19 -13.99 -31.68
C SER A 181 21.22 -14.46 -32.76
N ASP A 182 21.39 -13.94 -33.99
CA ASP A 182 21.27 -14.77 -35.19
C ASP A 182 21.95 -14.07 -36.36
N THR A 183 23.10 -14.64 -36.75
CA THR A 183 23.81 -14.35 -37.99
C THR A 183 24.14 -15.67 -38.65
N THR A 184 23.53 -15.97 -39.79
CA THR A 184 24.02 -16.92 -40.83
C THR A 184 23.35 -16.53 -42.16
N ILE A 185 24.04 -15.80 -43.04
CA ILE A 185 24.63 -16.21 -44.35
C ILE A 185 23.62 -16.37 -45.51
N GLU A 186 23.73 -15.40 -46.43
CA GLU A 186 23.59 -15.40 -47.91
C GLU A 186 22.44 -16.11 -48.65
N SER A 187 21.67 -15.35 -49.44
CA SER A 187 21.87 -15.20 -50.91
C SER A 187 20.66 -14.53 -51.60
N GLY A 188 20.93 -13.67 -52.60
CA GLY A 188 19.99 -13.46 -53.72
C GLY A 188 19.28 -12.11 -53.90
N SER A 189 19.90 -11.24 -54.72
CA SER A 189 19.29 -10.51 -55.85
C SER A 189 18.32 -9.33 -55.65
N SER A 190 18.86 -8.15 -56.00
CA SER A 190 18.33 -7.15 -56.96
C SER A 190 17.63 -5.86 -56.47
N ARG A 191 18.13 -4.78 -57.09
CA ARG A 191 17.54 -3.45 -57.37
C ARG A 191 17.68 -2.33 -56.32
N SER A 192 18.81 -1.62 -56.48
CA SER A 192 18.99 -0.19 -56.80
C SER A 192 18.10 0.93 -56.19
N PRO A 193 18.69 2.12 -55.95
CA PRO A 193 18.18 3.20 -55.10
C PRO A 193 17.54 4.34 -55.95
N PRO A 194 17.19 5.57 -55.46
CA PRO A 194 18.18 6.58 -55.02
C PRO A 194 17.70 7.68 -54.01
N ALA A 195 18.69 8.52 -53.62
CA ALA A 195 18.60 9.96 -53.36
C ALA A 195 17.88 10.45 -52.09
N SER A 196 18.33 11.44 -51.32
CA SER A 196 19.47 12.37 -51.38
C SER A 196 19.45 13.22 -50.10
N ALA A 197 20.61 13.44 -49.48
CA ALA A 197 20.85 14.56 -48.57
C ALA A 197 21.38 15.76 -49.38
N PRO A 198 21.24 17.01 -48.89
CA PRO A 198 22.40 17.69 -48.28
C PRO A 198 22.01 18.50 -47.03
N MET A 199 22.77 18.43 -45.93
CA MET A 199 23.92 19.27 -45.55
C MET A 199 23.65 20.79 -45.49
N SER A 200 23.64 21.34 -44.27
CA SER A 200 24.37 22.57 -43.92
C SER A 200 24.38 22.80 -42.38
N SER A 201 25.57 22.77 -41.81
CA SER A 201 25.96 23.26 -40.47
C SER A 201 25.95 24.82 -40.42
N PRO A 202 26.47 25.55 -39.40
CA PRO A 202 27.00 25.15 -38.09
C PRO A 202 26.60 26.06 -36.89
N ALA A 203 27.02 25.60 -35.70
CA ALA A 203 27.52 26.38 -34.55
C ALA A 203 26.66 27.48 -33.91
N ARG A 204 26.24 27.23 -32.65
CA ARG A 204 26.35 28.24 -31.59
C ARG A 204 26.95 27.63 -30.31
N SER A 205 27.94 28.36 -29.85
CA SER A 205 28.74 28.25 -28.64
C SER A 205 27.93 28.28 -27.34
N CYS A 206 28.22 27.37 -26.42
CA CYS A 206 28.03 27.60 -24.99
C CYS A 206 29.38 27.42 -24.31
N THR A 207 29.98 28.55 -23.91
CA THR A 207 31.11 28.61 -22.97
C THR A 207 30.63 28.32 -21.55
N PRO A 208 31.55 27.92 -20.64
CA PRO A 208 31.23 27.38 -19.33
C PRO A 208 31.21 28.47 -18.25
N CYS A 209 30.41 28.28 -17.20
CA CYS A 209 30.58 29.00 -15.94
C CYS A 209 30.62 28.00 -14.78
N TYR A 210 31.81 27.94 -14.18
CA TYR A 210 32.11 27.27 -12.93
C TYR A 210 31.77 28.23 -11.78
N ARG A 211 31.09 27.75 -10.74
CA ARG A 211 31.36 28.11 -9.34
C ARG A 211 30.81 27.07 -8.40
#